data_AF-A0A353J5U7-F1
#
_entry.id   AF-A0A353J5U7-F1
#
_cell.length_a   1.000
_cell.length_b   1.000
_cell.length_c   1.000
_cell.angle_alpha   90.00
_cell.angle_beta   90.00
_cell.angle_gamma   90.00
#
_symmetry.space_group_name_H-M   'P 1'
#
loop_
_entity.id
_entity.type
_entity.pdbx_description
1 polymer ?
#
loop_
_entity_poly.entity_id
_entity_poly.type
_entity_poly.pdbx_seq_one_letter_code
_entity_poly.pdbx_strand_id
1 'polypeptide(L)'
;MQIFEVWEKADFFALPQLCATLNAACSQGDGMLTLMAFSCLGSYKGKQELRADLFETYFMRSRKFQKMQELLAGIKEVVDARVLVILPDQEPRRTWGWNRNSADLRFECEYMVEEARDAGLIPDHWDIAAWSALEEAIAGRSTITHEQALRWAQEPGQALIVHQEDMLLQRYPDILFAQGTRDAAVRQVAGYALEGHVLEVVHPNAVFVQTEASPERKDRMYQPLRHAPMPIIHPFDSD
;
A
#
# COMPACT_ATOMS: atom_id res chain seq x y z
N MET A 1 3.34 -17.03 20.39
CA MET A 1 3.51 -15.56 20.53
C MET A 1 4.92 -15.13 20.91
N GLN A 2 5.78 -16.00 21.50
CA GLN A 2 7.19 -15.69 21.79
C GLN A 2 8.02 -15.18 20.59
N ILE A 3 7.67 -15.56 19.36
CA ILE A 3 8.36 -15.14 18.12
C ILE A 3 8.35 -13.60 17.96
N PHE A 4 7.29 -12.91 18.40
CA PHE A 4 7.18 -11.46 18.26
C PHE A 4 7.74 -10.67 19.44
N GLU A 5 8.16 -11.32 20.52
CA GLU A 5 8.84 -10.64 21.66
C GLU A 5 10.19 -10.05 21.25
N VAL A 6 10.82 -10.62 20.21
CA VAL A 6 12.03 -10.06 19.59
C VAL A 6 11.71 -8.80 18.78
N TRP A 7 10.51 -8.71 18.21
CA TRP A 7 10.06 -7.61 17.36
C TRP A 7 9.55 -6.43 18.19
N GLU A 8 9.04 -6.68 19.40
CA GLU A 8 8.66 -5.64 20.37
C GLU A 8 9.85 -4.77 20.80
N LYS A 9 11.09 -5.29 20.69
CA LYS A 9 12.34 -4.56 20.96
C LYS A 9 12.90 -3.81 19.75
N ALA A 10 12.34 -4.01 18.57
CA ALA A 10 12.83 -3.48 17.29
C ALA A 10 11.84 -2.48 16.67
N ASP A 11 11.17 -1.68 17.52
CA ASP A 11 10.27 -0.59 17.12
C ASP A 11 9.09 -1.01 16.21
N PHE A 12 8.57 -2.22 16.38
CA PHE A 12 7.35 -2.67 15.70
C PHE A 12 6.12 -1.91 16.22
N PHE A 13 5.45 -1.12 15.37
CA PHE A 13 4.19 -0.47 15.73
C PHE A 13 2.98 -1.33 15.34
N ALA A 14 1.98 -1.35 16.22
CA ALA A 14 0.72 -2.09 16.12
C ALA A 14 0.82 -3.63 16.28
N LEU A 15 1.73 -4.10 17.13
CA LEU A 15 1.84 -5.52 17.51
C LEU A 15 0.53 -6.11 18.07
N PRO A 16 -0.24 -5.41 18.94
CA PRO A 16 -1.52 -5.93 19.43
C PRO A 16 -2.52 -6.20 18.30
N GLN A 17 -2.57 -5.35 17.28
CA GLN A 17 -3.44 -5.50 16.12
C GLN A 17 -3.03 -6.71 15.28
N LEU A 18 -1.72 -6.93 15.09
CA LEU A 18 -1.21 -8.14 14.44
C LEU A 18 -1.65 -9.39 15.22
N CYS A 19 -1.43 -9.42 16.53
CA CYS A 19 -1.79 -10.57 17.35
C CYS A 19 -3.30 -10.84 17.35
N ALA A 20 -4.13 -9.80 17.42
CA ALA A 20 -5.58 -9.95 17.31
C ALA A 20 -5.99 -10.55 15.96
N THR A 21 -5.37 -10.09 14.86
CA THR A 21 -5.67 -10.60 13.52
C THR A 21 -5.22 -12.05 13.34
N LEU A 22 -4.03 -12.40 13.86
CA LEU A 22 -3.53 -13.77 13.87
C LEU A 22 -4.47 -14.71 14.64
N ASN A 23 -4.90 -14.30 15.84
CA ASN A 23 -5.84 -15.09 16.65
C ASN A 23 -7.19 -15.29 15.93
N ALA A 24 -7.69 -14.25 15.26
CA ALA A 24 -8.90 -14.34 14.46
C ALA A 24 -8.74 -15.31 13.28
N ALA A 25 -7.62 -15.24 12.55
CA ALA A 25 -7.31 -16.12 11.43
C ALA A 25 -7.21 -17.59 11.88
N CYS A 26 -6.51 -17.88 12.98
CA CYS A 26 -6.43 -19.23 13.55
C CYS A 26 -7.81 -19.77 13.98
N SER A 27 -8.71 -18.90 14.46
CA SER A 27 -10.03 -19.31 14.94
C SER A 27 -11.03 -19.61 13.81
N GLN A 28 -10.79 -19.10 12.59
CA GLN A 28 -11.67 -19.26 11.43
C GLN A 28 -11.42 -20.54 10.62
N GLY A 29 -10.47 -21.39 11.03
CA GLY A 29 -10.34 -22.78 10.57
C GLY A 29 -9.64 -23.01 9.22
N ASP A 30 -9.83 -22.14 8.22
CA ASP A 30 -9.30 -22.35 6.85
C ASP A 30 -8.76 -21.05 6.18
N GLY A 31 -8.59 -19.96 6.93
CA GLY A 31 -8.22 -18.67 6.36
C GLY A 31 -6.71 -18.48 6.24
N MET A 32 -6.16 -18.53 5.02
CA MET A 32 -4.81 -18.03 4.74
C MET A 32 -4.76 -16.51 5.00
N LEU A 33 -3.88 -16.07 5.90
CA LEU A 33 -3.68 -14.65 6.17
C LEU A 33 -3.02 -13.97 4.96
N THR A 34 -3.55 -12.82 4.55
CA THR A 34 -2.90 -12.02 3.49
C THR A 34 -2.28 -10.77 4.11
N LEU A 35 -0.97 -10.61 3.93
CA LEU A 35 -0.23 -9.38 4.23
C LEU A 35 -0.17 -8.53 2.97
N MET A 36 -0.72 -7.33 2.97
CA MET A 36 -0.74 -6.46 1.79
C MET A 36 0.26 -5.33 1.96
N ALA A 37 1.12 -5.11 0.98
CA ALA A 37 2.06 -3.99 0.97
C ALA A 37 2.03 -3.33 -0.40
N PHE A 38 2.18 -2.01 -0.46
CA PHE A 38 2.42 -1.37 -1.75
C PHE A 38 3.89 -1.17 -2.03
N SER A 39 4.24 -1.18 -3.31
CA SER A 39 5.58 -0.84 -3.79
C SER A 39 5.52 0.31 -4.79
N CYS A 40 6.07 1.45 -4.43
CA CYS A 40 6.28 2.54 -5.38
C CYS A 40 7.14 2.10 -6.58
N LEU A 41 6.67 2.37 -7.81
CA LEU A 41 7.44 2.12 -9.02
C LEU A 41 8.75 2.92 -9.05
N GLY A 42 9.85 2.28 -9.45
CA GLY A 42 11.16 2.93 -9.58
C GLY A 42 11.22 3.82 -10.82
N SER A 43 11.81 5.02 -10.70
CA SER A 43 12.02 5.93 -11.83
C SER A 43 13.47 6.35 -11.96
N TYR A 44 13.85 6.77 -13.17
CA TYR A 44 15.13 7.45 -13.37
C TYR A 44 15.05 8.89 -12.85
N LYS A 45 16.02 9.29 -12.03
CA LYS A 45 16.06 10.62 -11.42
C LYS A 45 15.96 11.70 -12.50
N GLY A 46 15.00 12.61 -12.34
CA GLY A 46 14.78 13.72 -13.27
C GLY A 46 14.10 13.33 -14.59
N LYS A 47 13.58 12.10 -14.72
CA LYS A 47 12.85 11.63 -15.90
C LYS A 47 11.51 11.01 -15.52
N GLN A 48 10.53 11.13 -16.40
CA GLN A 48 9.27 10.37 -16.36
C GLN A 48 9.44 9.01 -17.04
N GLU A 49 10.50 8.29 -16.70
CA GLU A 49 10.86 6.99 -17.27
C GLU A 49 10.96 5.98 -16.13
N LEU A 50 10.27 4.85 -16.26
CA LEU A 50 10.28 3.79 -15.26
C LEU A 50 11.50 2.88 -15.43
N ARG A 51 11.98 2.35 -14.32
CA ARG A 51 12.87 1.19 -14.33
C ARG A 51 11.97 -0.02 -14.52
N ALA A 52 12.00 -0.62 -15.70
CA ALA A 52 11.23 -1.82 -16.03
C ALA A 52 11.86 -3.07 -15.38
N ASP A 53 11.97 -3.05 -14.05
CA ASP A 53 12.44 -4.15 -13.22
C ASP A 53 11.67 -4.10 -11.90
N LEU A 54 10.99 -5.20 -11.58
CA LEU A 54 10.23 -5.34 -10.34
C LEU A 54 11.11 -5.10 -9.10
N PHE A 55 12.36 -5.56 -9.13
CA PHE A 55 13.31 -5.43 -8.02
C PHE A 55 13.93 -4.04 -7.92
N GLU A 56 13.62 -3.13 -8.86
CA GLU A 56 13.94 -1.71 -8.77
C GLU A 56 12.80 -0.87 -8.16
N THR A 57 11.66 -1.50 -7.83
CA THR A 57 10.57 -0.86 -7.09
C THR A 57 10.94 -0.63 -5.62
N TYR A 58 10.35 0.37 -4.98
CA TYR A 58 10.77 0.86 -3.66
C TYR A 58 10.77 -0.22 -2.59
N PHE A 59 9.72 -1.05 -2.52
CA PHE A 59 9.61 -2.10 -1.54
C PHE A 59 10.65 -3.21 -1.81
N MET A 60 10.69 -3.70 -3.06
CA MET A 60 11.50 -4.86 -3.45
C MET A 60 13.01 -4.59 -3.37
N ARG A 61 13.46 -3.38 -3.72
CA ARG A 61 14.89 -3.01 -3.68
C ARG A 61 15.44 -2.77 -2.26
N SER A 62 14.56 -2.66 -1.28
CA SER A 62 14.91 -2.18 0.06
C SER A 62 15.15 -3.33 1.04
N ARG A 63 15.77 -3.01 2.19
CA ARG A 63 15.84 -3.95 3.33
C ARG A 63 14.46 -4.41 3.81
N LYS A 64 13.38 -3.70 3.45
CA LYS A 64 12.00 -4.04 3.81
C LYS A 64 11.54 -5.33 3.12
N PHE A 65 12.05 -5.64 1.94
CA PHE A 65 11.79 -6.92 1.28
C PHE A 65 12.31 -8.09 2.13
N GLN A 66 13.57 -8.02 2.57
CA GLN A 66 14.18 -9.03 3.45
C GLN A 66 13.45 -9.13 4.80
N LYS A 67 13.20 -7.99 5.46
CA LYS A 67 12.44 -7.96 6.72
C LYS A 67 11.02 -8.51 6.56
N MET A 68 10.36 -8.33 5.40
CA MET A 68 9.05 -8.92 5.12
C MET A 68 9.14 -10.44 4.98
N GLN A 69 10.20 -10.96 4.34
CA GLN A 69 10.42 -12.42 4.25
C GLN A 69 10.59 -13.03 5.65
N GLU A 70 11.34 -12.37 6.54
CA GLU A 70 11.49 -12.77 7.95
C GLU A 70 10.15 -12.71 8.69
N LEU A 71 9.37 -11.65 8.51
CA LEU A 71 8.04 -11.51 9.10
C LEU A 71 7.10 -12.63 8.65
N LEU A 72 7.07 -12.89 7.34
CA LEU A 72 6.24 -13.95 6.76
C LEU A 72 6.64 -15.32 7.31
N ALA A 73 7.94 -15.61 7.38
CA ALA A 73 8.45 -16.86 7.95
C ALA A 73 7.96 -17.05 9.40
N GLY A 74 8.07 -16.02 10.24
CA GLY A 74 7.61 -16.08 11.62
C GLY A 74 6.09 -16.22 11.76
N ILE A 75 5.30 -15.60 10.88
CA ILE A 75 3.84 -15.76 10.85
C ILE A 75 3.44 -17.18 10.44
N LYS A 76 4.15 -17.76 9.45
CA LYS A 76 3.88 -19.12 8.94
C LYS A 76 4.12 -20.24 9.93
N GLU A 77 4.83 -19.98 11.02
CA GLU A 77 4.93 -20.92 12.15
C GLU A 77 3.61 -21.07 12.93
N VAL A 78 2.66 -20.14 12.74
CA VAL A 78 1.40 -20.06 13.51
C VAL A 78 0.17 -20.23 12.62
N VAL A 79 0.17 -19.63 11.43
CA VAL A 79 -0.96 -19.66 10.49
C VAL A 79 -0.45 -19.63 9.05
N ASP A 80 -1.14 -20.28 8.12
CA ASP A 80 -0.79 -20.14 6.71
C ASP A 80 -0.95 -18.68 6.27
N ALA A 81 0.01 -18.18 5.50
CA ALA A 81 0.08 -16.78 5.16
C ALA A 81 0.75 -16.55 3.80
N ARG A 82 0.34 -15.46 3.15
CA ARG A 82 0.91 -14.95 1.91
C ARG A 82 1.14 -13.45 1.97
N VAL A 83 1.99 -12.96 1.07
CA VAL A 83 2.20 -11.54 0.82
C VAL A 83 1.59 -11.15 -0.52
N LEU A 84 0.81 -10.08 -0.55
CA LEU A 84 0.36 -9.42 -1.77
C LEU A 84 1.08 -8.08 -1.89
N VAL A 85 1.93 -7.96 -2.91
CA VAL A 85 2.57 -6.68 -3.27
C VAL A 85 1.73 -5.97 -4.33
N ILE A 86 1.38 -4.72 -4.07
CA ILE A 86 0.50 -3.94 -4.92
C ILE A 86 1.32 -2.86 -5.64
N LEU A 87 1.28 -2.91 -6.97
CA LEU A 87 1.94 -1.95 -7.85
C LEU A 87 0.96 -0.83 -8.23
N PRO A 88 1.32 0.45 -8.04
CA PRO A 88 0.43 1.57 -8.32
C PRO A 88 0.46 1.94 -9.81
N ASP A 89 -0.19 1.13 -10.63
CA ASP A 89 -0.31 1.32 -12.08
C ASP A 89 -1.41 2.31 -12.48
N GLN A 90 -2.28 2.69 -11.53
CA GLN A 90 -3.23 3.79 -11.71
C GLN A 90 -2.96 4.95 -10.77
N GLU A 91 -3.44 6.10 -11.20
CA GLU A 91 -3.65 7.23 -10.31
C GLU A 91 -4.76 6.88 -9.31
N PRO A 92 -4.58 7.18 -8.00
CA PRO A 92 -4.00 8.42 -7.52
C PRO A 92 -2.94 8.21 -6.44
N ARG A 93 -1.93 7.36 -6.66
CA ARG A 93 -0.79 7.26 -5.73
C ARG A 93 0.33 8.26 -5.96
N ARG A 94 0.25 8.97 -7.08
CA ARG A 94 1.18 10.02 -7.47
C ARG A 94 0.34 11.10 -8.12
N THR A 95 -0.19 11.99 -7.30
CA THR A 95 -0.19 13.43 -7.60
C THR A 95 0.54 13.73 -8.92
N TRP A 96 -0.20 13.67 -10.02
CA TRP A 96 0.01 14.36 -11.29
C TRP A 96 1.44 14.67 -11.72
N GLY A 97 2.19 13.65 -12.10
CA GLY A 97 3.37 13.95 -12.91
C GLY A 97 3.89 12.86 -13.80
N TRP A 98 3.14 11.78 -13.97
CA TRP A 98 3.37 10.90 -15.10
C TRP A 98 2.35 11.35 -16.13
N ASN A 99 2.77 12.14 -17.13
CA ASN A 99 1.94 12.42 -18.32
C ASN A 99 1.85 11.15 -19.21
N ARG A 100 1.75 9.97 -18.59
CA ARG A 100 1.74 8.67 -19.21
C ARG A 100 0.34 8.11 -19.12
N ASN A 101 -0.07 7.41 -20.18
CA ASN A 101 -1.33 6.71 -20.20
C ASN A 101 -1.32 5.59 -19.13
N SER A 102 -2.38 5.49 -18.32
CA SER A 102 -2.51 4.42 -17.32
C SER A 102 -2.47 3.02 -17.94
N ALA A 103 -2.88 2.88 -19.21
CA ALA A 103 -2.74 1.63 -19.94
C ALA A 103 -1.27 1.25 -20.18
N ASP A 104 -0.40 2.23 -20.46
CA ASP A 104 1.04 1.98 -20.64
C ASP A 104 1.69 1.61 -19.31
N LEU A 105 1.31 2.27 -18.21
CA LEU A 105 1.80 1.97 -16.87
C LEU A 105 1.36 0.57 -16.41
N ARG A 106 0.11 0.21 -16.68
CA ARG A 106 -0.40 -1.15 -16.44
C ARG A 106 0.40 -2.18 -17.20
N PHE A 107 0.59 -1.97 -18.50
CA PHE A 107 1.37 -2.87 -19.35
C PHE A 107 2.79 -3.06 -18.81
N GLU A 108 3.47 -1.98 -18.41
CA GLU A 108 4.82 -2.08 -17.82
C GLU A 108 4.82 -2.82 -16.48
N CYS A 109 3.79 -2.61 -15.63
CA CYS A 109 3.66 -3.36 -14.38
C CYS A 109 3.44 -4.85 -14.64
N GLU A 110 2.57 -5.21 -15.58
CA GLU A 110 2.30 -6.59 -15.97
C GLU A 110 3.57 -7.24 -16.53
N TYR A 111 4.29 -6.54 -17.41
CA TYR A 111 5.56 -7.01 -17.96
C TYR A 111 6.62 -7.28 -16.89
N MET A 112 6.82 -6.35 -15.94
CA MET A 112 7.77 -6.53 -14.82
C MET A 112 7.44 -7.76 -13.97
N VAL A 113 6.15 -8.03 -13.75
CA VAL A 113 5.70 -9.18 -12.96
C VAL A 113 5.89 -10.49 -13.72
N GLU A 114 5.59 -10.51 -15.02
CA GLU A 114 5.79 -11.67 -15.88
C GLU A 114 7.27 -12.04 -15.98
N GLU A 115 8.15 -11.08 -16.27
CA GLU A 115 9.59 -11.33 -16.33
C GLU A 115 10.16 -11.85 -15.01
N ALA A 116 9.77 -11.26 -13.87
CA ALA A 116 10.23 -11.71 -12.57
C ALA A 116 9.72 -13.12 -12.23
N ARG A 117 8.52 -13.48 -12.70
CA ARG A 117 7.94 -14.81 -12.52
C ARG A 117 8.65 -15.85 -13.37
N ASP A 118 8.89 -15.55 -14.64
CA ASP A 118 9.60 -16.44 -15.58
C ASP A 118 11.05 -16.67 -15.15
N ALA A 119 11.68 -15.66 -14.56
CA ALA A 119 13.01 -15.76 -13.97
C ALA A 119 13.03 -16.47 -12.61
N GLY A 120 11.88 -16.84 -12.04
CA GLY A 120 11.79 -17.49 -10.73
C GLY A 120 12.24 -16.62 -9.56
N LEU A 121 12.11 -15.29 -9.69
CA LEU A 121 12.57 -14.32 -8.69
C LEU A 121 11.50 -14.01 -7.64
N ILE A 122 10.22 -14.21 -7.95
CA ILE A 122 9.13 -14.01 -7.01
C ILE A 122 9.12 -15.17 -6.01
N PRO A 123 9.22 -14.92 -4.69
CA PRO A 123 9.21 -15.99 -3.70
C PRO A 123 7.89 -16.75 -3.64
N ASP A 124 7.93 -17.99 -3.16
CA ASP A 124 6.71 -18.75 -2.88
C ASP A 124 5.82 -18.00 -1.89
N HIS A 125 4.50 -18.10 -2.08
CA HIS A 125 3.48 -17.39 -1.29
C HIS A 125 3.54 -15.86 -1.41
N TRP A 126 4.14 -15.35 -2.47
CA TRP A 126 4.06 -13.94 -2.85
C TRP A 126 3.24 -13.79 -4.13
N ASP A 127 2.21 -12.95 -4.04
CA ASP A 127 1.42 -12.49 -5.15
C ASP A 127 1.80 -11.03 -5.45
N ILE A 128 1.75 -10.65 -6.72
CA ILE A 128 1.97 -9.28 -7.15
C ILE A 128 0.82 -8.88 -8.06
N ALA A 129 0.16 -7.77 -7.73
CA ALA A 129 -0.98 -7.28 -8.49
C ALA A 129 -0.82 -5.79 -8.78
N ALA A 130 -1.29 -5.40 -9.96
CA ALA A 130 -1.58 -4.01 -10.28
C ALA A 130 -2.74 -3.50 -9.42
N TRP A 131 -2.74 -2.22 -9.08
CA TRP A 131 -3.83 -1.54 -8.38
C TRP A 131 -5.12 -1.58 -9.20
N SER A 132 -5.02 -1.35 -10.52
CA SER A 132 -6.14 -1.45 -11.45
C SER A 132 -6.91 -2.77 -11.31
N ALA A 133 -6.21 -3.89 -11.15
CA ALA A 133 -6.81 -5.20 -11.02
C ALA A 133 -7.63 -5.34 -9.73
N LEU A 134 -7.22 -4.67 -8.65
CA LEU A 134 -7.97 -4.63 -7.39
C LEU A 134 -9.24 -3.77 -7.52
N GLU A 135 -9.15 -2.63 -8.20
CA GLU A 135 -10.32 -1.79 -8.49
C GLU A 135 -11.32 -2.48 -9.42
N GLU A 136 -10.83 -3.20 -10.44
CA GLU A 136 -11.65 -4.04 -11.31
C GLU A 136 -12.35 -5.14 -10.53
N ALA A 137 -11.67 -5.78 -9.57
CA ALA A 137 -12.25 -6.84 -8.77
C ALA A 137 -13.46 -6.34 -7.95
N ILE A 138 -13.48 -5.08 -7.52
CA ILE A 138 -14.60 -4.51 -6.74
C ILE A 138 -15.65 -3.83 -7.61
N ALA A 139 -15.50 -3.85 -8.94
CA ALA A 139 -16.48 -3.27 -9.85
C ALA A 139 -17.88 -3.89 -9.59
N GLY A 140 -18.85 -3.04 -9.27
CA GLY A 140 -20.21 -3.46 -8.90
C GLY A 140 -20.39 -3.96 -7.46
N ARG A 141 -19.32 -4.07 -6.66
CA ARG A 141 -19.36 -4.37 -5.22
C ARG A 141 -19.13 -3.13 -4.34
N SER A 142 -18.36 -2.16 -4.83
CA SER A 142 -18.13 -0.89 -4.14
C SER A 142 -19.16 0.16 -4.52
N THR A 143 -19.66 0.89 -3.52
CA THR A 143 -20.48 2.09 -3.71
C THR A 143 -19.67 3.39 -3.75
N ILE A 144 -18.36 3.30 -3.55
CA ILE A 144 -17.44 4.45 -3.48
C ILE A 144 -16.60 4.50 -4.75
N THR A 145 -16.69 5.63 -5.46
CA THR A 145 -15.92 5.96 -6.67
C THR A 145 -14.79 6.95 -6.35
N HIS A 146 -13.84 7.11 -7.28
CA HIS A 146 -12.81 8.16 -7.17
C HIS A 146 -13.41 9.56 -7.00
N GLU A 147 -14.51 9.86 -7.71
CA GLU A 147 -15.15 11.17 -7.60
C GLU A 147 -15.73 11.40 -6.20
N GLN A 148 -16.34 10.37 -5.59
CA GLN A 148 -16.85 10.46 -4.22
C GLN A 148 -15.72 10.63 -3.22
N ALA A 149 -14.61 9.88 -3.35
CA ALA A 149 -13.44 10.05 -2.51
C ALA A 149 -12.83 11.46 -2.65
N LEU A 150 -12.80 12.01 -3.86
CA LEU A 150 -12.31 13.36 -4.11
C LEU A 150 -13.20 14.43 -3.48
N ARG A 151 -14.53 14.30 -3.62
CA ARG A 151 -15.49 15.20 -2.97
C ARG A 151 -15.35 15.15 -1.45
N TRP A 152 -15.20 13.95 -0.88
CA TRP A 152 -14.95 13.77 0.56
C TRP A 152 -13.68 14.50 1.02
N ALA A 153 -12.57 14.36 0.29
CA ALA A 153 -11.31 15.05 0.64
C ALA A 153 -11.38 16.58 0.54
N GLN A 154 -12.36 17.11 -0.22
CA GLN A 154 -12.61 18.55 -0.35
C GLN A 154 -13.53 19.10 0.75
N GLU A 155 -14.17 18.25 1.56
CA GLU A 155 -15.06 18.70 2.62
C GLU A 155 -14.32 19.51 3.69
N PRO A 156 -14.96 20.53 4.31
CA PRO A 156 -14.34 21.34 5.35
C PRO A 156 -13.79 20.52 6.53
N GLY A 157 -14.41 19.38 6.84
CA GLY A 157 -13.94 18.46 7.88
C GLY A 157 -12.55 17.88 7.62
N GLN A 158 -12.11 17.82 6.36
CA GLN A 158 -10.80 17.30 5.96
C GLN A 158 -9.74 18.39 5.79
N ALA A 159 -10.07 19.67 6.04
CA ALA A 159 -9.17 20.78 5.78
C ALA A 159 -7.80 20.63 6.46
N LEU A 160 -7.78 20.15 7.72
CA LEU A 160 -6.56 19.95 8.49
C LEU A 160 -5.64 18.88 7.89
N ILE A 161 -6.19 17.71 7.55
CA ILE A 161 -5.39 16.60 7.00
C ILE A 161 -4.82 16.96 5.63
N VAL A 162 -5.61 17.61 4.77
CA VAL A 162 -5.12 18.10 3.48
C VAL A 162 -4.08 19.21 3.66
N HIS A 163 -4.22 20.09 4.65
CA HIS A 163 -3.22 21.13 4.90
C HIS A 163 -1.88 20.54 5.35
N GLN A 164 -1.91 19.52 6.21
CA GLN A 164 -0.70 18.83 6.64
C GLN A 164 0.00 18.11 5.48
N GLU A 165 -0.76 17.49 4.57
CA GLU A 165 -0.21 16.90 3.35
C GLU A 165 0.37 17.98 2.42
N ASP A 166 -0.33 19.09 2.19
CA ASP A 166 0.15 20.21 1.37
C ASP A 166 1.48 20.77 1.90
N MET A 167 1.58 21.02 3.22
CA MET A 167 2.82 21.46 3.86
C MET A 167 3.99 20.48 3.64
N LEU A 168 3.71 19.17 3.63
CA LEU A 168 4.72 18.16 3.37
C LEU A 168 5.15 18.14 1.90
N LEU A 169 4.21 18.26 0.97
CA LEU A 169 4.49 18.33 -0.46
C LEU A 169 5.30 19.60 -0.82
N GLN A 170 5.05 20.72 -0.13
CA GLN A 170 5.86 21.94 -0.27
C GLN A 170 7.29 21.76 0.23
N ARG A 171 7.51 20.96 1.27
CA ARG A 171 8.84 20.68 1.83
C ARG A 171 9.67 19.76 0.94
N TYR A 172 9.02 18.84 0.22
CA TYR A 172 9.66 17.86 -0.66
C TYR A 172 9.12 18.00 -2.09
N PRO A 173 9.40 19.12 -2.78
CA PRO A 173 8.86 19.37 -4.11
C PRO A 173 9.40 18.36 -5.11
N ASP A 174 8.50 17.61 -5.72
CA ASP A 174 8.72 16.71 -6.84
C ASP A 174 8.24 17.38 -8.14
N ILE A 175 8.82 16.99 -9.29
CA ILE A 175 8.34 17.38 -10.62
C ILE A 175 6.86 17.01 -10.81
N LEU A 176 6.39 16.05 -10.01
CA LEU A 176 5.02 15.59 -9.96
C LEU A 176 4.03 16.56 -9.29
N PHE A 177 4.48 17.69 -8.73
CA PHE A 177 3.57 18.70 -8.14
C PHE A 177 3.45 19.98 -8.97
N ALA A 178 3.78 19.91 -10.28
CA ALA A 178 3.82 21.08 -11.16
C ALA A 178 2.51 21.89 -11.23
N GLN A 179 1.37 21.28 -10.88
CA GLN A 179 0.05 21.93 -10.89
C GLN A 179 -0.36 22.55 -9.54
N GLY A 180 0.49 22.44 -8.52
CA GLY A 180 0.24 22.99 -7.18
C GLY A 180 0.12 21.90 -6.11
N THR A 181 0.77 22.14 -4.98
CA THR A 181 0.86 21.19 -3.87
C THR A 181 -0.48 20.98 -3.15
N ARG A 182 -1.37 21.98 -3.15
CA ARG A 182 -2.67 21.87 -2.49
C ARG A 182 -3.62 20.89 -3.18
N ASP A 183 -3.75 21.00 -4.50
CA ASP A 183 -4.60 20.10 -5.31
C ASP A 183 -4.04 18.67 -5.29
N ALA A 184 -2.71 18.55 -5.36
CA ALA A 184 -2.00 17.31 -5.13
C ALA A 184 -2.33 16.69 -3.74
N ALA A 185 -2.28 17.48 -2.67
CA ALA A 185 -2.64 17.02 -1.33
C ALA A 185 -4.08 16.52 -1.23
N VAL A 186 -5.05 17.22 -1.84
CA VAL A 186 -6.46 16.78 -1.87
C VAL A 186 -6.57 15.41 -2.51
N ARG A 187 -5.95 15.22 -3.68
CA ARG A 187 -5.97 13.95 -4.41
C ARG A 187 -5.29 12.83 -3.63
N GLN A 188 -4.19 13.11 -2.95
CA GLN A 188 -3.49 12.13 -2.14
C GLN A 188 -4.31 11.67 -0.93
N VAL A 189 -4.96 12.60 -0.24
CA VAL A 189 -5.89 12.28 0.85
C VAL A 189 -7.07 11.44 0.34
N ALA A 190 -7.67 11.82 -0.78
CA ALA A 190 -8.74 11.04 -1.43
C ALA A 190 -8.27 9.64 -1.82
N GLY A 191 -7.06 9.53 -2.38
CA GLY A 191 -6.47 8.28 -2.84
C GLY A 191 -6.28 7.28 -1.71
N TYR A 192 -5.65 7.69 -0.61
CA TYR A 192 -5.48 6.80 0.54
C TYR A 192 -6.81 6.36 1.16
N ALA A 193 -7.82 7.24 1.20
CA ALA A 193 -9.13 6.88 1.72
C ALA A 193 -9.84 5.85 0.83
N LEU A 194 -9.79 6.04 -0.49
CA LEU A 194 -10.32 5.07 -1.44
C LEU A 194 -9.55 3.75 -1.34
N GLU A 195 -8.23 3.80 -1.25
CA GLU A 195 -7.40 2.60 -1.15
C GLU A 195 -7.80 1.73 0.03
N GLY A 196 -7.95 2.35 1.20
CA GLY A 196 -8.36 1.63 2.38
C GLY A 196 -9.72 0.93 2.21
N HIS A 197 -10.67 1.60 1.55
CA HIS A 197 -11.97 1.02 1.21
C HIS A 197 -11.85 -0.16 0.24
N VAL A 198 -11.14 0.00 -0.88
CA VAL A 198 -10.95 -1.09 -1.85
C VAL A 198 -10.27 -2.30 -1.18
N LEU A 199 -9.22 -2.08 -0.40
CA LEU A 199 -8.51 -3.15 0.31
C LEU A 199 -9.42 -3.89 1.29
N GLU A 200 -10.31 -3.18 2.00
CA GLU A 200 -11.32 -3.81 2.86
C GLU A 200 -12.27 -4.70 2.06
N VAL A 201 -12.74 -4.24 0.90
CA VAL A 201 -13.70 -5.01 0.09
C VAL A 201 -13.04 -6.22 -0.57
N VAL A 202 -11.81 -6.09 -1.08
CA VAL A 202 -11.11 -7.21 -1.73
C VAL A 202 -10.62 -8.22 -0.70
N HIS A 203 -10.07 -7.74 0.41
CA HIS A 203 -9.41 -8.55 1.42
C HIS A 203 -9.85 -8.15 2.85
N PRO A 204 -11.08 -8.47 3.26
CA PRO A 204 -11.65 -8.01 4.53
C PRO A 204 -10.91 -8.50 5.78
N ASN A 205 -10.14 -9.59 5.65
CA ASN A 205 -9.36 -10.19 6.74
C ASN A 205 -7.84 -10.00 6.58
N ALA A 206 -7.39 -9.15 5.65
CA ALA A 206 -5.97 -8.92 5.45
C ALA A 206 -5.39 -7.92 6.45
N VAL A 207 -4.07 -8.02 6.63
CA VAL A 207 -3.28 -7.04 7.35
C VAL A 207 -2.57 -6.16 6.34
N PHE A 208 -2.72 -4.85 6.47
CA PHE A 208 -1.99 -3.90 5.67
C PHE A 208 -0.63 -3.60 6.33
N VAL A 209 0.43 -3.76 5.56
CA VAL A 209 1.80 -3.49 5.99
C VAL A 209 2.24 -2.16 5.39
N GLN A 210 2.26 -1.12 6.23
CA GLN A 210 2.69 0.19 5.81
C GLN A 210 4.22 0.24 5.80
N THR A 211 4.78 0.59 4.64
CA THR A 211 6.22 0.53 4.36
C THR A 211 6.85 1.91 4.21
N GLU A 212 6.10 3.00 4.10
CA GLU A 212 6.64 4.27 3.57
C GLU A 212 6.54 5.48 4.50
N ALA A 213 5.73 5.45 5.56
CA ALA A 213 5.49 6.62 6.38
C ALA A 213 5.30 6.27 7.85
N SER A 214 5.49 7.26 8.72
CA SER A 214 5.13 7.12 10.13
C SER A 214 3.64 6.80 10.28
N PRO A 215 3.26 5.99 11.29
CA PRO A 215 1.87 5.61 11.55
C PRO A 215 0.92 6.81 11.63
N GLU A 216 1.38 7.90 12.24
CA GLU A 216 0.60 9.12 12.48
C GLU A 216 0.11 9.82 11.21
N ARG A 217 0.81 9.63 10.08
CA ARG A 217 0.48 10.32 8.83
C ARG A 217 -0.56 9.56 8.02
N LYS A 218 -0.20 8.37 7.55
CA LYS A 218 -0.97 7.65 6.51
C LYS A 218 -2.11 6.81 7.08
N ASP A 219 -1.98 6.25 8.28
CA ASP A 219 -2.99 5.33 8.82
C ASP A 219 -4.36 5.97 8.91
N ARG A 220 -4.42 7.21 9.40
CA ARG A 220 -5.65 8.01 9.48
C ARG A 220 -6.28 8.34 8.12
N MET A 221 -5.52 8.30 7.03
CA MET A 221 -6.04 8.54 5.68
C MET A 221 -6.70 7.28 5.10
N TYR A 222 -6.29 6.09 5.53
CA TYR A 222 -6.89 4.84 5.05
C TYR A 222 -8.26 4.56 5.66
N GLN A 223 -8.54 5.00 6.88
CA GLN A 223 -9.74 4.64 7.63
C GLN A 223 -11.09 5.29 7.22
N PRO A 224 -11.17 6.56 6.76
CA PRO A 224 -12.41 7.32 6.79
C PRO A 224 -13.58 6.80 5.94
N LEU A 225 -13.28 6.07 4.85
CA LEU A 225 -14.29 5.56 3.92
C LEU A 225 -14.65 4.08 4.15
N ARG A 226 -14.11 3.48 5.21
CA ARG A 226 -14.19 2.06 5.51
C ARG A 226 -15.34 1.73 6.47
N HIS A 227 -15.84 0.49 6.41
CA HIS A 227 -16.90 0.03 7.31
C HIS A 227 -16.36 -0.60 8.59
N ALA A 228 -15.23 -1.31 8.51
CA ALA A 228 -14.50 -1.93 9.60
C ALA A 228 -13.07 -1.41 9.65
N PRO A 229 -12.38 -1.31 10.80
CA PRO A 229 -10.97 -0.93 10.87
C PRO A 229 -10.04 -1.99 10.23
N MET A 230 -9.06 -1.56 9.43
CA MET A 230 -8.06 -2.42 8.78
C MET A 230 -6.94 -2.57 9.77
N PRO A 231 -6.50 -3.79 10.07
CA PRO A 231 -5.25 -3.99 10.77
C PRO A 231 -4.12 -3.39 9.92
N ILE A 232 -3.51 -2.30 10.40
CA ILE A 232 -2.30 -1.71 9.80
C ILE A 232 -1.14 -1.98 10.74
N ILE A 233 -0.04 -2.52 10.22
CA ILE A 233 1.19 -2.76 10.97
C ILE A 233 2.35 -2.02 10.32
N HIS A 234 3.33 -1.64 11.15
CA HIS A 234 4.56 -0.98 10.72
C HIS A 234 5.75 -1.79 11.25
N PRO A 235 6.11 -2.89 10.57
CA PRO A 235 7.16 -3.80 11.02
C PRO A 235 8.57 -3.29 10.72
N PHE A 236 8.69 -2.12 10.10
CA PHE A 236 9.95 -1.58 9.62
C PHE A 236 10.15 -0.19 10.22
N ASP A 237 11.34 0.08 10.74
CA ASP A 237 11.75 1.40 11.19
C ASP A 237 11.46 2.47 10.12
N SER A 238 11.05 3.64 10.59
CA SER A 238 11.04 4.83 9.76
C SER A 238 12.47 5.37 9.69
N ASP A 239 13.26 4.81 8.78
CA ASP A 239 14.57 5.38 8.36
C ASP A 239 14.43 6.85 7.95
#